data_AF-A0A7S2SFU8-F1
#
_entry.id   AF-A0A7S2SFU8-F1
#
_cell.length_a   1.000
_cell.length_b   1.000
_cell.length_c   1.000
_cell.angle_alpha   90.00
_cell.angle_beta   90.00
_cell.angle_gamma   90.00
#
_symmetry.space_group_name_H-M   'P 1'
#
loop_
_entity.id
_entity.type
_entity.pdbx_description
1 polymer ?
#
loop_
_entity_poly.entity_id
_entity_poly.type
_entity_poly.pdbx_seq_one_letter_code
_entity_poly.pdbx_strand_id
1 'polypeptide(L)'
;VGFLVGDFVGFAVGDVLGPIAQVFRNHSLRVADSVSDTVGKMISIKSLAGAALTGSLGVGVLAMAANAIEKNDVPKFSLTANRFDLNTFKGRFCQQLRNCDPSSLVYSDEQIREAESTLKAFKAGESDALAKSDADLWAAQKLAGSAVHPDTGEIIPRPFRMCGYVPYNGPVCVSMMAVQSTPGLIIFNWVNQSQNALVNYFNRNASSPSSNETLFKSYCAAVGAAVLVAFGLSQFIKRRYSPEQASKMMKFVAFPSSIVASCSNCYIMRRPEIESGITVSDQYGSILADGEKSSIAAKKAVEETVMSRAILQIPVFFVPAMIMTIIPGPASLAIPLTTLWTILSFGFGLPAAVAYFPQLGSVSVSELEPSLQEKLKAVGGDTVYYNKGL
;
A
#
# COMPACT_ATOMS: atom_id res chain seq x y z
N VAL A 1 0.18 17.29 -10.94
CA VAL A 1 1.03 16.10 -11.17
C VAL A 1 2.49 16.48 -11.36
N GLY A 2 2.88 17.36 -12.30
CA GLY A 2 4.27 17.83 -12.39
C GLY A 2 4.81 18.46 -11.10
N PHE A 3 4.01 19.32 -10.46
CA PHE A 3 4.32 19.90 -9.13
C PHE A 3 4.37 18.82 -8.02
N LEU A 4 3.38 17.92 -7.97
CA LEU A 4 3.33 16.83 -6.96
C LEU A 4 4.44 15.77 -7.15
N VAL A 5 4.85 15.49 -8.39
CA VAL A 5 5.96 14.59 -8.73
C VAL A 5 7.29 15.32 -8.47
N GLY A 6 7.37 16.62 -8.73
CA GLY A 6 8.53 17.46 -8.40
C GLY A 6 8.75 17.57 -6.89
N ASP A 7 7.71 17.85 -6.12
CA ASP A 7 7.74 17.88 -4.65
C ASP A 7 8.02 16.49 -4.06
N PHE A 8 7.43 15.44 -4.64
CA PHE A 8 7.69 14.06 -4.23
C PHE A 8 9.13 13.63 -4.51
N VAL A 9 9.69 13.93 -5.69
CA VAL A 9 11.10 13.64 -6.03
C VAL A 9 12.03 14.53 -5.19
N GLY A 10 11.66 15.78 -4.95
CA GLY A 10 12.39 16.69 -4.07
C GLY A 10 12.46 16.17 -2.63
N PHE A 11 11.35 15.71 -2.09
CA PHE A 11 11.24 15.12 -0.75
C PHE A 11 11.95 13.75 -0.66
N ALA A 12 11.68 12.84 -1.61
CA ALA A 12 12.25 11.49 -1.64
C ALA A 12 13.78 11.50 -1.84
N VAL A 13 14.34 12.51 -2.53
CA VAL A 13 15.79 12.64 -2.69
C VAL A 13 16.43 13.51 -1.60
N GLY A 14 15.69 14.47 -1.04
CA GLY A 14 16.17 15.37 0.02
C GLY A 14 16.30 14.70 1.38
N ASP A 15 15.27 13.98 1.82
CA ASP A 15 15.19 13.51 3.22
C ASP A 15 15.58 12.03 3.39
N VAL A 16 15.42 11.20 2.36
CA VAL A 16 15.69 9.74 2.42
C VAL A 16 17.18 9.42 2.21
N LEU A 17 17.86 10.23 1.42
CA LEU A 17 19.28 10.09 1.12
C LEU A 17 20.15 11.02 1.96
N GLY A 18 19.66 11.47 3.13
CA GLY A 18 20.34 12.35 4.09
C GLY A 18 21.84 12.02 4.34
N PRO A 19 22.27 10.75 4.44
CA PRO A 19 23.69 10.41 4.61
C PRO A 19 24.56 10.60 3.35
N ILE A 20 23.95 10.90 2.20
CA ILE A 20 24.59 11.06 0.86
C ILE A 20 24.34 12.50 0.31
N ALA A 21 23.81 13.40 1.15
CA ALA A 21 23.14 14.65 0.74
C ALA A 21 24.02 15.85 0.33
N GLN A 22 25.26 15.63 -0.09
CA GLN A 22 26.11 16.73 -0.60
C GLN A 22 26.45 16.61 -2.09
N VAL A 23 26.50 15.38 -2.64
CA VAL A 23 26.78 15.15 -4.07
C VAL A 23 25.48 15.13 -4.89
N PHE A 24 24.35 14.70 -4.31
CA PHE A 24 23.10 14.51 -5.06
C PHE A 24 22.16 15.71 -5.11
N ARG A 25 22.37 16.76 -4.29
CA ARG A 25 21.43 17.89 -4.18
C ARG A 25 21.30 18.70 -5.48
N ASN A 26 22.38 18.80 -6.27
CA ASN A 26 22.37 19.47 -7.57
C ASN A 26 21.94 18.54 -8.72
N HIS A 27 22.06 17.22 -8.55
CA HIS A 27 21.58 16.22 -9.52
C HIS A 27 20.09 15.92 -9.35
N SER A 28 19.58 15.96 -8.13
CA SER A 28 18.18 15.70 -7.79
C SER A 28 17.24 16.76 -8.34
N LEU A 29 17.61 18.04 -8.20
CA LEU A 29 16.87 19.16 -8.80
C LEU A 29 16.90 19.06 -10.33
N ARG A 30 18.04 18.72 -10.94
CA ARG A 30 18.14 18.51 -12.39
C ARG A 30 17.34 17.31 -12.89
N VAL A 31 17.24 16.24 -12.12
CA VAL A 31 16.40 15.08 -12.44
C VAL A 31 14.92 15.42 -12.26
N ALA A 32 14.54 16.14 -11.20
CA ALA A 32 13.18 16.61 -11.00
C ALA A 32 12.74 17.56 -12.12
N ASP A 33 13.60 18.51 -12.50
CA ASP A 33 13.38 19.40 -13.63
C ASP A 33 13.31 18.62 -14.94
N SER A 34 14.24 17.68 -15.19
CA SER A 34 14.24 16.84 -16.40
C SER A 34 12.99 15.95 -16.49
N VAL A 35 12.52 15.38 -15.37
CA VAL A 35 11.29 14.60 -15.29
C VAL A 35 10.08 15.51 -15.52
N SER A 36 10.04 16.69 -14.90
CA SER A 36 8.99 17.69 -15.09
C SER A 36 8.91 18.14 -16.55
N ASP A 37 10.05 18.42 -17.19
CA ASP A 37 10.15 18.83 -18.59
C ASP A 37 9.76 17.70 -19.55
N THR A 38 10.19 16.47 -19.24
CA THR A 38 9.89 15.25 -20.01
C THR A 38 8.41 14.90 -19.93
N VAL A 39 7.80 15.05 -18.76
CA VAL A 39 6.35 14.87 -18.53
C VAL A 39 5.54 15.99 -19.17
N GLY A 40 6.01 17.24 -19.05
CA GLY A 40 5.39 18.43 -19.65
C GLY A 40 5.40 18.40 -21.18
N LYS A 41 6.45 17.83 -21.79
CA LYS A 41 6.53 17.61 -23.24
C LYS A 41 5.68 16.43 -23.73
N MET A 42 5.35 15.48 -22.86
CA MET A 42 4.58 14.28 -23.22
C MET A 42 3.06 14.41 -23.02
N ILE A 43 2.57 15.36 -22.22
CA ILE A 43 1.15 15.45 -21.85
C ILE A 43 0.64 16.90 -22.04
N SER A 44 -0.42 17.06 -22.85
CA SER A 44 -1.07 18.37 -23.03
C SER A 44 -1.61 18.93 -21.71
N ILE A 45 -1.49 20.25 -21.51
CA ILE A 45 -2.05 20.97 -20.34
C ILE A 45 -3.54 20.65 -20.12
N LYS A 46 -4.32 20.54 -21.19
CA LYS A 46 -5.76 20.18 -21.11
C LYS A 46 -5.96 18.78 -20.54
N SER A 47 -5.11 17.84 -20.96
CA SER A 47 -5.13 16.46 -20.47
C SER A 47 -4.71 16.38 -19.00
N LEU A 48 -3.75 17.20 -18.58
CA LEU A 48 -3.30 17.28 -17.20
C LEU A 48 -4.37 17.88 -16.28
N ALA A 49 -5.04 18.95 -16.71
CA ALA A 49 -6.16 19.55 -15.99
C ALA A 49 -7.34 18.57 -15.87
N GLY A 50 -7.67 17.86 -16.95
CA GLY A 50 -8.70 16.81 -16.93
C GLY A 50 -8.35 15.65 -16.00
N ALA A 51 -7.07 15.22 -15.97
CA ALA A 51 -6.60 14.21 -15.02
C ALA A 51 -6.70 14.68 -13.57
N ALA A 52 -6.33 15.93 -13.28
CA ALA A 52 -6.47 16.47 -11.94
C ALA A 52 -7.93 16.49 -11.47
N LEU A 53 -8.86 16.95 -12.34
CA LEU A 53 -10.29 16.97 -12.04
C LEU A 53 -10.85 15.57 -11.78
N THR A 54 -10.57 14.63 -12.67
CA THR A 54 -11.04 13.25 -12.55
C THR A 54 -10.40 12.48 -11.39
N GLY A 55 -9.13 12.78 -11.08
CA GLY A 55 -8.45 12.27 -9.90
C GLY A 55 -9.12 12.75 -8.62
N SER A 56 -9.37 14.06 -8.50
CA SER A 56 -10.10 14.63 -7.35
C SER A 56 -11.52 14.06 -7.21
N LEU A 57 -12.23 13.88 -8.33
CA LEU A 57 -13.54 13.23 -8.34
C LEU A 57 -13.45 11.79 -7.80
N GLY A 58 -12.49 11.00 -8.28
CA GLY A 58 -12.28 9.63 -7.82
C GLY A 58 -11.96 9.57 -6.32
N VAL A 59 -11.06 10.43 -5.84
CA VAL A 59 -10.73 10.55 -4.41
C VAL A 59 -11.96 10.96 -3.58
N GLY A 60 -12.78 11.89 -4.09
CA GLY A 60 -14.03 12.29 -3.45
C GLY A 60 -15.04 11.15 -3.34
N VAL A 61 -15.16 10.30 -4.37
CA VAL A 61 -16.01 9.10 -4.33
C VAL A 61 -15.53 8.11 -3.26
N LEU A 62 -14.22 7.90 -3.14
CA LEU A 62 -13.65 7.05 -2.10
C LEU A 62 -13.94 7.59 -0.69
N ALA A 63 -13.75 8.90 -0.48
CA ALA A 63 -14.09 9.55 0.78
C ALA A 63 -15.59 9.43 1.09
N MET A 64 -16.48 9.61 0.11
CA MET A 64 -17.92 9.43 0.31
C MET A 64 -18.26 7.99 0.70
N ALA A 65 -17.64 7.00 0.06
CA ALA A 65 -17.85 5.59 0.39
C ALA A 65 -17.36 5.26 1.81
N ALA A 66 -16.17 5.74 2.19
CA ALA A 66 -15.63 5.60 3.55
C ALA A 66 -16.52 6.28 4.61
N ASN A 67 -17.04 7.47 4.33
CA ASN A 67 -17.99 8.14 5.23
C ASN A 67 -19.34 7.41 5.32
N ALA A 68 -19.82 6.83 4.22
CA ALA A 68 -21.09 6.09 4.20
C ALA A 68 -21.04 4.81 5.05
N ILE A 69 -19.90 4.10 5.09
CA ILE A 69 -19.74 2.93 5.95
C ILE A 69 -19.64 3.30 7.44
N GLU A 70 -19.26 4.54 7.77
CA GLU A 70 -19.17 5.00 9.16
C GLU A 70 -20.48 5.57 9.71
N LYS A 71 -21.44 5.93 8.86
CA LYS A 71 -22.76 6.39 9.30
C LYS A 71 -23.69 5.27 9.76
N ASN A 72 -23.40 4.04 9.33
CA ASN A 72 -24.22 2.88 9.66
C ASN A 72 -23.56 2.11 10.80
N ASP A 73 -24.29 1.90 11.89
CA ASP A 73 -23.91 1.08 13.04
C ASP A 73 -22.64 1.56 13.78
N VAL A 74 -22.84 2.17 14.94
CA VAL A 74 -21.76 2.63 15.82
C VAL A 74 -21.72 1.68 17.01
N PRO A 75 -20.89 0.63 16.99
CA PRO A 75 -20.78 -0.28 18.12
C PRO A 75 -20.17 0.44 19.31
N LYS A 76 -20.37 -0.11 20.51
CA LYS A 76 -19.72 0.38 21.73
C LYS A 76 -18.20 0.42 21.51
N PHE A 77 -17.59 1.54 21.83
CA PHE A 77 -16.17 1.76 21.64
C PHE A 77 -15.34 0.85 22.54
N SER A 78 -14.24 0.35 21.98
CA SER A 78 -13.22 -0.38 22.70
C SER A 78 -11.86 -0.05 22.11
N LEU A 79 -10.85 0.08 22.98
CA LEU A 79 -9.47 0.30 22.57
C LEU A 79 -8.86 -0.92 21.87
N THR A 80 -9.37 -2.12 22.15
CA THR A 80 -8.82 -3.39 21.65
C THR A 80 -9.68 -4.05 20.59
N ALA A 81 -10.98 -3.72 20.52
CA ALA A 81 -11.86 -4.29 19.52
C ALA A 81 -11.79 -3.51 18.20
N ASN A 82 -12.10 -4.21 17.11
CA ASN A 82 -12.27 -3.60 15.81
C ASN A 82 -13.71 -3.08 15.67
N ARG A 83 -13.87 -1.99 14.91
CA ARG A 83 -15.19 -1.43 14.61
C ARG A 83 -16.04 -2.38 13.78
N PHE A 84 -15.39 -3.14 12.88
CA PHE A 84 -16.03 -4.08 11.98
C PHE A 84 -15.57 -5.52 12.30
N ASP A 85 -16.43 -6.49 12.03
CA ASP A 85 -16.10 -7.91 12.21
C ASP A 85 -15.12 -8.41 11.15
N LEU A 86 -13.86 -8.59 11.54
CA LEU A 86 -12.78 -9.03 10.67
C LEU A 86 -12.86 -10.51 10.27
N ASN A 87 -13.77 -11.30 10.84
CA ASN A 87 -14.01 -12.67 10.39
C ASN A 87 -14.74 -12.71 9.05
N THR A 88 -15.53 -11.67 8.74
CA THR A 88 -16.24 -11.55 7.46
C THR A 88 -15.44 -10.76 6.43
N PHE A 89 -15.59 -11.12 5.15
CA PHE A 89 -15.02 -10.32 4.06
C PHE A 89 -15.53 -8.87 4.09
N LYS A 90 -16.84 -8.68 4.31
CA LYS A 90 -17.47 -7.35 4.38
C LYS A 90 -16.84 -6.49 5.48
N GLY A 91 -16.66 -7.04 6.68
CA GLY A 91 -16.06 -6.29 7.79
C GLY A 91 -14.60 -5.94 7.53
N ARG A 92 -13.79 -6.86 6.99
CA ARG A 92 -12.41 -6.55 6.57
C ARG A 92 -12.36 -5.47 5.47
N PHE A 93 -13.25 -5.55 4.50
CA PHE A 93 -13.34 -4.56 3.43
C PHE A 93 -13.70 -3.17 3.96
N CYS A 94 -14.73 -3.08 4.82
CA CYS A 94 -15.12 -1.81 5.45
C CYS A 94 -14.01 -1.26 6.34
N GLN A 95 -13.35 -2.10 7.15
CA GLN A 95 -12.21 -1.67 7.96
C GLN A 95 -11.10 -1.11 7.08
N GLN A 96 -10.75 -1.77 5.98
CA GLN A 96 -9.66 -1.33 5.14
C GLN A 96 -10.02 -0.09 4.31
N LEU A 97 -11.27 0.04 3.88
CA LEU A 97 -11.77 1.27 3.24
C LEU A 97 -11.70 2.45 4.22
N ARG A 98 -12.03 2.24 5.50
CA ARG A 98 -11.87 3.24 6.57
C ARG A 98 -10.40 3.61 6.79
N ASN A 99 -9.49 2.63 6.78
CA ASN A 99 -8.05 2.87 6.93
C ASN A 99 -7.46 3.66 5.74
N CYS A 100 -8.00 3.45 4.55
CA CYS A 100 -7.60 4.12 3.30
C CYS A 100 -8.39 5.40 3.00
N ASP A 101 -9.20 5.91 3.94
CA ASP A 101 -10.06 7.07 3.71
C ASP A 101 -9.23 8.35 3.46
N PRO A 102 -9.24 8.91 2.23
CA PRO A 102 -8.44 10.07 1.90
C PRO A 102 -8.91 11.35 2.60
N SER A 103 -10.11 11.40 3.18
CA SER A 103 -10.55 12.57 3.95
C SER A 103 -9.66 12.83 5.17
N SER A 104 -9.01 11.79 5.72
CA SER A 104 -8.07 11.94 6.84
C SER A 104 -6.84 12.79 6.50
N LEU A 105 -6.57 13.06 5.21
CA LEU A 105 -5.43 13.90 4.78
C LEU A 105 -5.66 15.40 5.00
N VAL A 106 -6.90 15.84 5.20
CA VAL A 106 -7.22 17.28 5.32
C VAL A 106 -6.97 17.82 6.73
N TYR A 107 -6.92 16.94 7.74
CA TYR A 107 -6.76 17.31 9.14
C TYR A 107 -5.35 17.86 9.42
N SER A 108 -5.30 18.82 10.35
CA SER A 108 -4.04 19.41 10.83
C SER A 108 -3.36 18.51 11.87
N ASP A 109 -2.08 18.77 12.12
CA ASP A 109 -1.32 18.00 13.10
C ASP A 109 -1.87 18.22 14.52
N GLU A 110 -2.39 19.42 14.83
CA GLU A 110 -3.06 19.71 16.10
C GLU A 110 -4.30 18.84 16.31
N GLN A 111 -5.14 18.70 15.28
CA GLN A 111 -6.35 17.85 15.34
C GLN A 111 -5.99 16.37 15.50
N ILE A 112 -4.91 15.92 14.86
CA ILE A 112 -4.39 14.56 15.01
C ILE A 112 -3.91 14.32 16.45
N ARG A 113 -3.19 15.28 17.04
CA ARG A 113 -2.73 15.21 18.44
C ARG A 113 -3.88 15.28 19.45
N GLU A 114 -4.92 16.06 19.16
CA GLU A 114 -6.13 16.11 19.97
C GLU A 114 -6.86 14.76 19.98
N ALA A 115 -6.98 14.11 18.82
CA ALA A 115 -7.54 12.77 18.72
C ALA A 115 -6.71 11.73 19.49
N GLU A 116 -5.38 11.79 19.38
CA GLU A 116 -4.47 10.95 20.16
C GLU A 116 -4.63 11.17 21.68
N SER A 117 -4.71 12.44 22.10
CA SER A 117 -4.92 12.82 23.51
C SER A 117 -6.26 12.29 24.03
N THR A 118 -7.32 12.40 23.24
CA THR A 118 -8.66 11.88 23.59
C THR A 118 -8.61 10.37 23.88
N LEU A 119 -7.87 9.60 23.06
CA LEU A 119 -7.72 8.15 23.27
C LEU A 119 -6.88 7.82 24.50
N LYS A 120 -5.83 8.61 24.77
CA LYS A 120 -5.01 8.46 25.98
C LYS A 120 -5.81 8.76 27.24
N ALA A 121 -6.59 9.84 27.25
CA ALA A 121 -7.49 10.21 28.35
C ALA A 121 -8.57 9.14 28.58
N PHE A 122 -9.17 8.61 27.50
CA PHE A 122 -10.11 7.49 27.60
C PHE A 122 -9.46 6.24 28.21
N LYS A 123 -8.23 5.91 27.80
CA LYS A 123 -7.45 4.79 28.37
C LYS A 123 -7.10 5.02 29.84
N ALA A 124 -6.88 6.26 30.26
CA ALA A 124 -6.60 6.64 31.64
C ALA A 124 -7.86 6.66 32.54
N GLY A 125 -9.06 6.52 31.95
CA GLY A 125 -10.33 6.54 32.69
C GLY A 125 -10.77 7.94 33.09
N GLU A 126 -10.32 8.99 32.39
CA GLU A 126 -10.74 10.36 32.66
C GLU A 126 -12.24 10.56 32.38
N SER A 127 -12.96 11.14 33.35
CA SER A 127 -14.43 11.29 33.30
C SER A 127 -14.92 12.00 32.04
N ASP A 128 -14.23 13.04 31.58
CA ASP A 128 -14.61 13.82 30.39
C ASP A 128 -14.44 13.01 29.10
N ALA A 129 -13.43 12.13 29.04
CA ALA A 129 -13.22 11.25 27.89
C ALA A 129 -14.21 10.08 27.88
N LEU A 130 -14.58 9.55 29.06
CA LEU A 130 -15.61 8.52 29.21
C LEU A 130 -17.02 9.04 28.90
N ALA A 131 -17.26 10.35 29.02
CA ALA A 131 -18.52 11.00 28.68
C ALA A 131 -18.71 11.25 27.17
N LYS A 132 -17.65 11.10 26.36
CA LYS A 132 -17.74 11.24 24.89
C LYS A 132 -18.58 10.12 24.28
N SER A 133 -19.23 10.41 23.15
CA SER A 133 -19.99 9.40 22.42
C SER A 133 -19.06 8.34 21.81
N ASP A 134 -19.56 7.11 21.64
CA ASP A 134 -18.81 6.05 20.94
C ASP A 134 -18.38 6.50 19.52
N ALA A 135 -19.21 7.30 18.84
CA ALA A 135 -18.93 7.84 17.52
C ALA A 135 -17.69 8.76 17.55
N ASP A 136 -17.58 9.63 18.55
CA ASP A 136 -16.43 10.53 18.71
C ASP A 136 -15.15 9.75 19.00
N LEU A 137 -15.24 8.71 19.83
CA LEU A 137 -14.10 7.84 20.16
C LEU A 137 -13.64 7.02 18.94
N TRP A 138 -14.57 6.49 18.14
CA TRP A 138 -14.24 5.83 16.87
C TRP A 138 -13.67 6.80 15.84
N ALA A 139 -14.13 8.05 15.79
CA ALA A 139 -13.56 9.08 14.93
C ALA A 139 -12.13 9.45 15.36
N ALA A 140 -11.89 9.62 16.67
CA ALA A 140 -10.56 9.86 17.22
C ALA A 140 -9.62 8.69 16.91
N GLN A 141 -10.08 7.44 17.08
CA GLN A 141 -9.30 6.24 16.74
C GLN A 141 -8.96 6.19 15.26
N LYS A 142 -9.90 6.51 14.36
CA LYS A 142 -9.64 6.58 12.92
C LYS A 142 -8.55 7.60 12.61
N LEU A 143 -8.70 8.82 13.13
CA LEU A 143 -7.81 9.93 12.81
C LEU A 143 -6.40 9.65 13.31
N ALA A 144 -6.26 9.30 14.60
CA ALA A 144 -4.98 8.95 15.19
C ALA A 144 -4.35 7.74 14.48
N GLY A 145 -5.11 6.67 14.26
CA GLY A 145 -4.61 5.46 13.58
C GLY A 145 -4.22 5.66 12.11
N SER A 146 -4.76 6.69 11.44
CA SER A 146 -4.43 7.00 10.04
C SER A 146 -3.15 7.84 9.87
N ALA A 147 -2.67 8.47 10.93
CA ALA A 147 -1.63 9.49 10.85
C ALA A 147 -0.48 9.32 11.86
N VAL A 148 -0.70 8.65 12.99
CA VAL A 148 0.29 8.49 14.05
C VAL A 148 0.88 7.08 13.98
N HIS A 149 2.20 6.99 13.99
CA HIS A 149 2.91 5.72 14.06
C HIS A 149 2.69 5.07 15.43
N PRO A 150 2.24 3.80 15.50
CA PRO A 150 1.87 3.16 16.78
C PRO A 150 3.04 3.04 17.76
N ASP A 151 4.25 2.74 17.26
CA ASP A 151 5.43 2.53 18.12
C ASP A 151 6.16 3.83 18.50
N THR A 152 6.36 4.78 17.57
CA THR A 152 7.14 6.00 17.83
C THR A 152 6.28 7.17 18.31
N GLY A 153 4.97 7.13 18.07
CA GLY A 153 4.07 8.26 18.32
C GLY A 153 4.31 9.46 17.40
N GLU A 154 5.14 9.32 16.37
CA GLU A 154 5.39 10.38 15.39
C GLU A 154 4.29 10.45 14.33
N ILE A 155 4.03 11.66 13.83
CA ILE A 155 3.08 11.84 12.72
C ILE A 155 3.76 11.42 11.42
N ILE A 156 3.17 10.47 10.73
CA ILE A 156 3.59 10.00 9.42
C ILE A 156 3.33 11.12 8.39
N PRO A 157 4.28 11.46 7.50
CA PRO A 157 4.05 12.47 6.47
C PRO A 157 2.92 12.05 5.52
N ARG A 158 2.10 13.02 5.11
CA ARG A 158 0.85 12.80 4.34
C ARG A 158 0.99 11.84 3.13
N PRO A 159 2.03 11.93 2.28
CA PRO A 159 2.17 11.04 1.13
C PRO A 159 2.37 9.57 1.48
N PHE A 160 2.84 9.27 2.70
CA PHE A 160 3.18 7.92 3.14
C PHE A 160 2.18 7.34 4.13
N ARG A 161 1.13 8.09 4.49
CA ARG A 161 0.00 7.54 5.24
C ARG A 161 -0.76 6.55 4.35
N MET A 162 -1.34 5.51 4.94
CA MET A 162 -2.16 4.55 4.18
C MET A 162 -3.36 5.22 3.48
N CYS A 163 -3.93 6.28 4.08
CA CYS A 163 -4.95 7.14 3.45
C CYS A 163 -4.42 8.02 2.31
N GLY A 164 -3.11 8.29 2.28
CA GLY A 164 -2.41 8.99 1.20
C GLY A 164 -2.04 8.10 0.02
N TYR A 165 -2.07 6.78 0.19
CA TYR A 165 -1.49 5.89 -0.80
C TYR A 165 -2.17 6.02 -2.19
N VAL A 166 -3.51 6.06 -2.24
CA VAL A 166 -4.24 6.22 -3.50
C VAL A 166 -4.11 7.64 -4.08
N PRO A 167 -4.32 8.74 -3.31
CA PRO A 167 -4.16 10.10 -3.84
C PRO A 167 -2.75 10.42 -4.36
N TYR A 168 -1.70 9.92 -3.72
CA TYR A 168 -0.32 10.22 -4.08
C TYR A 168 0.29 9.20 -5.04
N ASN A 169 0.03 7.89 -4.89
CA ASN A 169 0.56 6.86 -5.78
C ASN A 169 -0.31 6.61 -7.03
N GLY A 170 -1.61 6.88 -6.95
CA GLY A 170 -2.53 6.73 -8.09
C GLY A 170 -2.09 7.49 -9.34
N PRO A 171 -1.71 8.78 -9.26
CA PRO A 171 -1.16 9.51 -10.40
C PRO A 171 0.13 8.90 -10.99
N VAL A 172 0.97 8.29 -10.16
CA VAL A 172 2.17 7.56 -10.60
C VAL A 172 1.75 6.32 -11.39
N CYS A 173 0.78 5.55 -10.90
CA CYS A 173 0.23 4.37 -11.59
C CYS A 173 -0.39 4.74 -12.94
N VAL A 174 -1.16 5.83 -13.00
CA VAL A 174 -1.70 6.38 -14.27
C VAL A 174 -0.58 6.70 -15.24
N SER A 175 0.49 7.33 -14.76
CA SER A 175 1.65 7.68 -15.59
C SER A 175 2.36 6.43 -16.11
N MET A 176 2.51 5.38 -15.31
CA MET A 176 3.08 4.10 -15.76
C MET A 176 2.28 3.46 -16.90
N MET A 177 0.95 3.65 -16.93
CA MET A 177 0.09 3.13 -18.01
C MET A 177 0.04 4.05 -19.24
N ALA A 178 0.09 5.37 -19.04
CA ALA A 178 0.00 6.36 -20.11
C ALA A 178 1.30 6.49 -20.91
N VAL A 179 2.45 6.32 -20.26
CA VAL A 179 3.74 6.63 -20.85
C VAL A 179 4.28 5.44 -21.63
N GLN A 180 4.50 5.63 -22.93
CA GLN A 180 4.97 4.58 -23.84
C GLN A 180 6.46 4.71 -24.19
N SER A 181 7.09 5.82 -23.83
CA SER A 181 8.51 6.07 -24.07
C SER A 181 9.37 5.23 -23.12
N THR A 182 10.50 4.74 -23.61
CA THR A 182 11.42 3.93 -22.79
C THR A 182 11.95 4.70 -21.57
N PRO A 183 12.40 5.97 -21.69
CA PRO A 183 12.84 6.73 -20.51
C PRO A 183 11.72 6.94 -19.50
N GLY A 184 10.51 7.23 -19.99
CA GLY A 184 9.34 7.43 -19.13
C GLY A 184 8.95 6.16 -18.36
N LEU A 185 9.00 4.99 -19.02
CA LEU A 185 8.79 3.71 -18.33
C LEU A 185 9.79 3.50 -17.18
N ILE A 186 11.07 3.79 -17.41
CA ILE A 186 12.12 3.64 -16.39
C ILE A 186 11.84 4.59 -15.22
N ILE A 187 11.60 5.87 -15.52
CA ILE A 187 11.35 6.91 -14.51
C ILE A 187 10.13 6.56 -13.66
N PHE A 188 8.99 6.23 -14.27
CA PHE A 188 7.76 6.00 -13.52
C PHE A 188 7.75 4.66 -12.76
N ASN A 189 8.43 3.63 -13.27
CA ASN A 189 8.65 2.42 -12.46
C ASN A 189 9.52 2.73 -11.24
N TRP A 190 10.59 3.53 -11.41
CA TRP A 190 11.43 3.97 -10.30
C TRP A 190 10.63 4.79 -9.27
N VAL A 191 9.88 5.81 -9.71
CA VAL A 191 9.05 6.65 -8.83
C VAL A 191 8.03 5.80 -8.04
N ASN A 192 7.35 4.85 -8.70
CA ASN A 192 6.40 3.96 -8.03
C ASN A 192 7.08 3.09 -6.96
N GLN A 193 8.25 2.50 -7.24
CA GLN A 193 8.97 1.69 -6.26
C GLN A 193 9.53 2.53 -5.11
N SER A 194 9.98 3.77 -5.38
CA SER A 194 10.41 4.71 -4.34
C SER A 194 9.25 5.08 -3.40
N GLN A 195 8.06 5.33 -3.96
CA GLN A 195 6.87 5.62 -3.15
C GLN A 195 6.48 4.43 -2.29
N ASN A 196 6.47 3.21 -2.84
CA ASN A 196 6.20 1.99 -2.08
C ASN A 196 7.24 1.76 -0.97
N ALA A 197 8.53 1.99 -1.25
CA ALA A 197 9.59 1.86 -0.25
C ALA A 197 9.42 2.84 0.91
N LEU A 198 8.98 4.07 0.62
CA LEU A 198 8.74 5.08 1.65
C LEU A 198 7.49 4.80 2.48
N VAL A 199 6.39 4.39 1.84
CA VAL A 199 5.21 3.90 2.57
C VAL A 199 5.62 2.75 3.50
N ASN A 200 6.40 1.79 3.02
CA ASN A 200 6.89 0.70 3.88
C ASN A 200 7.81 1.20 5.00
N TYR A 201 8.69 2.17 4.74
CA TYR A 201 9.59 2.74 5.75
C TYR A 201 8.84 3.45 6.88
N PHE A 202 7.85 4.29 6.54
CA PHE A 202 7.09 5.07 7.51
C PHE A 202 5.99 4.29 8.23
N ASN A 203 5.59 3.11 7.72
CA ASN A 203 4.58 2.24 8.35
C ASN A 203 5.18 0.91 8.85
N ARG A 204 6.51 0.77 8.89
CA ARG A 204 7.16 -0.43 9.42
C ARG A 204 6.95 -0.53 10.93
N ASN A 205 6.88 -1.74 11.45
CA ASN A 205 6.94 -1.94 12.90
C ASN A 205 8.35 -1.52 13.40
N ALA A 206 8.40 -0.50 14.26
CA ALA A 206 9.66 0.04 14.79
C ALA A 206 10.21 -0.82 15.93
N SER A 207 9.37 -1.69 16.50
CA SER A 207 9.69 -2.62 17.59
C SER A 207 10.34 -3.92 17.07
N SER A 208 10.19 -4.23 15.78
CA SER A 208 10.90 -5.33 15.08
C SER A 208 11.95 -4.75 14.13
N PRO A 209 13.26 -4.99 14.33
CA PRO A 209 14.30 -4.37 13.52
C PRO A 209 14.34 -4.97 12.11
N SER A 210 13.55 -4.43 11.18
CA SER A 210 13.89 -4.53 9.76
C SER A 210 15.12 -3.66 9.54
N SER A 211 16.30 -4.27 9.41
CA SER A 211 17.54 -3.54 9.16
C SER A 211 17.38 -2.61 7.95
N ASN A 212 17.86 -1.36 8.06
CA ASN A 212 17.89 -0.42 6.94
C ASN A 212 18.58 -1.03 5.71
N GLU A 213 19.50 -1.98 5.92
CA GLU A 213 20.12 -2.77 4.86
C GLU A 213 19.11 -3.65 4.11
N THR A 214 18.18 -4.30 4.82
CA THR A 214 17.13 -5.14 4.21
C THR A 214 16.17 -4.27 3.41
N LEU A 215 15.79 -3.11 3.94
CA LEU A 215 14.96 -2.13 3.23
C LEU A 215 15.64 -1.66 1.95
N PHE A 216 16.93 -1.28 2.03
CA PHE A 216 17.70 -0.86 0.86
C PHE A 216 17.83 -1.98 -0.18
N LYS A 217 18.19 -3.21 0.24
CA LYS A 217 18.25 -4.39 -0.64
C LYS A 217 16.92 -4.67 -1.31
N SER A 218 15.81 -4.64 -0.56
CA SER A 218 14.46 -4.87 -1.09
C SER A 218 14.06 -3.80 -2.10
N TYR A 219 14.44 -2.54 -1.87
CA TYR A 219 14.18 -1.42 -2.77
C TYR A 219 14.99 -1.56 -4.07
N CYS A 220 16.30 -1.82 -3.98
CA CYS A 220 17.13 -2.04 -5.16
C CYS A 220 16.62 -3.22 -6.00
N ALA A 221 16.25 -4.33 -5.35
CA ALA A 221 15.67 -5.48 -6.03
C ALA A 221 14.33 -5.14 -6.70
N ALA A 222 13.44 -4.41 -6.03
CA ALA A 222 12.15 -4.01 -6.57
C ALA A 222 12.31 -3.06 -7.78
N VAL A 223 13.17 -2.04 -7.68
CA VAL A 223 13.47 -1.11 -8.79
C VAL A 223 14.08 -1.87 -9.96
N GLY A 224 15.10 -2.70 -9.70
CA GLY A 224 15.77 -3.48 -10.75
C GLY A 224 14.80 -4.42 -11.46
N ALA A 225 13.97 -5.15 -10.71
CA ALA A 225 12.97 -6.05 -11.25
C ALA A 225 11.89 -5.30 -12.06
N ALA A 226 11.37 -4.19 -11.52
CA ALA A 226 10.37 -3.35 -12.21
C ALA A 226 10.90 -2.86 -13.55
N VAL A 227 12.10 -2.25 -13.55
CA VAL A 227 12.71 -1.67 -14.74
C VAL A 227 13.08 -2.74 -15.76
N LEU A 228 13.64 -3.87 -15.32
CA LEU A 228 14.00 -4.98 -16.21
C LEU A 228 12.78 -5.54 -16.94
N VAL A 229 11.70 -5.82 -16.21
CA VAL A 229 10.46 -6.36 -16.80
C VAL A 229 9.80 -5.32 -17.70
N ALA A 230 9.67 -4.07 -17.23
CA ALA A 230 9.04 -3.01 -18.01
C ALA A 230 9.80 -2.74 -19.32
N PHE A 231 11.12 -2.63 -19.24
CA PHE A 231 11.98 -2.42 -20.42
C PHE A 231 11.94 -3.63 -21.36
N GLY A 232 12.16 -4.84 -20.82
CA GLY A 232 12.20 -6.08 -21.61
C GLY A 232 10.89 -6.32 -22.35
N LEU A 233 9.76 -6.19 -21.66
CA LEU A 233 8.43 -6.37 -22.26
C LEU A 233 8.10 -5.27 -23.28
N SER A 234 8.45 -4.01 -22.99
CA SER A 234 8.28 -2.89 -23.91
C SER A 234 9.05 -3.09 -25.21
N GLN A 235 10.32 -3.51 -25.13
CA GLN A 235 11.14 -3.80 -26.30
C GLN A 235 10.61 -5.00 -27.09
N PHE A 236 10.18 -6.06 -26.39
CA PHE A 236 9.57 -7.22 -27.02
C PHE A 236 8.32 -6.84 -27.82
N ILE A 237 7.40 -6.09 -27.22
CA ILE A 237 6.16 -5.65 -27.86
C ILE A 237 6.47 -4.78 -29.09
N LYS A 238 7.32 -3.76 -28.94
CA LYS A 238 7.65 -2.83 -30.03
C LYS A 238 8.36 -3.48 -31.21
N ARG A 239 9.13 -4.55 -30.98
CA ARG A 239 9.81 -5.30 -32.04
C ARG A 239 8.89 -6.29 -32.77
N ARG A 240 7.89 -6.84 -32.08
CA ARG A 240 7.09 -7.96 -32.60
C ARG A 240 5.78 -7.54 -33.26
N TYR A 241 5.25 -6.37 -32.92
CA TYR A 241 3.92 -5.90 -33.35
C TYR A 241 4.00 -4.59 -34.13
N SER A 242 2.96 -4.29 -34.91
CA SER A 242 2.85 -2.98 -35.58
C SER A 242 2.75 -1.84 -34.56
N PRO A 243 3.11 -0.59 -34.92
CA PRO A 243 3.03 0.54 -33.98
C PRO A 243 1.67 0.72 -33.31
N GLU A 244 0.58 0.46 -34.06
CA GLU A 244 -0.79 0.57 -33.54
C GLU A 244 -1.10 -0.53 -32.52
N GLN A 245 -0.74 -1.78 -32.83
CA GLN A 245 -0.92 -2.92 -31.92
C GLN A 245 -0.04 -2.77 -30.68
N ALA A 246 1.22 -2.36 -30.87
CA ALA A 246 2.16 -2.11 -29.79
C ALA A 246 1.60 -1.06 -28.81
N SER A 247 1.11 0.07 -29.30
CA SER A 247 0.50 1.11 -28.45
C SER A 247 -0.65 0.57 -27.59
N LYS A 248 -1.51 -0.30 -28.15
CA LYS A 248 -2.61 -0.94 -27.41
C LYS A 248 -2.11 -1.91 -26.32
N MET A 249 -0.98 -2.55 -26.52
CA MET A 249 -0.39 -3.49 -25.55
C MET A 249 0.47 -2.79 -24.49
N MET A 250 1.08 -1.65 -24.82
CA MET A 250 2.01 -0.93 -23.95
C MET A 250 1.39 -0.48 -22.62
N LYS A 251 0.09 -0.16 -22.61
CA LYS A 251 -0.64 0.18 -21.36
C LYS A 251 -0.71 -0.96 -20.34
N PHE A 252 -0.50 -2.21 -20.77
CA PHE A 252 -0.47 -3.37 -19.88
C PHE A 252 0.92 -3.65 -19.30
N VAL A 253 1.98 -2.99 -19.76
CA VAL A 253 3.37 -3.26 -19.33
C VAL A 253 3.57 -3.00 -17.83
N ALA A 254 2.86 -2.01 -17.29
CA ALA A 254 2.92 -1.65 -15.88
C ALA A 254 2.43 -2.77 -14.94
N PHE A 255 1.55 -3.66 -15.42
CA PHE A 255 0.98 -4.74 -14.62
C PHE A 255 2.02 -5.82 -14.25
N PRO A 256 2.65 -6.54 -15.21
CA PRO A 256 3.65 -7.55 -14.89
C PRO A 256 4.89 -6.94 -14.23
N SER A 257 5.31 -5.72 -14.59
CA SER A 257 6.46 -5.08 -13.93
C SER A 257 6.19 -4.82 -12.44
N SER A 258 4.98 -4.35 -12.11
CA SER A 258 4.60 -4.09 -10.72
C SER A 258 4.34 -5.36 -9.92
N ILE A 259 3.86 -6.45 -10.54
CA ILE A 259 3.75 -7.77 -9.88
C ILE A 259 5.13 -8.22 -9.43
N VAL A 260 6.08 -8.32 -10.36
CA VAL A 260 7.41 -8.88 -10.06
C VAL A 260 8.11 -8.01 -9.01
N ALA A 261 8.01 -6.69 -9.11
CA ALA A 261 8.61 -5.78 -8.14
C ALA A 261 7.96 -5.87 -6.75
N SER A 262 6.62 -5.88 -6.67
CA SER A 262 5.91 -5.96 -5.39
C SER A 262 6.14 -7.32 -4.70
N CYS A 263 6.15 -8.41 -5.47
CA CYS A 263 6.49 -9.74 -4.97
C CYS A 263 7.94 -9.81 -4.47
N SER A 264 8.89 -9.28 -5.24
CA SER A 264 10.31 -9.28 -4.88
C SER A 264 10.56 -8.46 -3.61
N ASN A 265 9.94 -7.27 -3.51
CA ASN A 265 10.03 -6.44 -2.33
C ASN A 265 9.49 -7.17 -1.08
N CYS A 266 8.27 -7.70 -1.18
CA CYS A 266 7.62 -8.40 -0.08
C CYS A 266 8.42 -9.63 0.38
N TYR A 267 8.86 -10.46 -0.56
CA TYR A 267 9.64 -11.64 -0.27
C TYR A 267 10.96 -11.31 0.44
N ILE A 268 11.72 -10.32 -0.06
CA ILE A 268 13.00 -9.93 0.54
C ILE A 268 12.80 -9.35 1.94
N MET A 269 11.79 -8.49 2.11
CA MET A 269 11.49 -7.87 3.40
C MET A 269 11.12 -8.90 4.47
N ARG A 270 10.41 -9.96 4.07
CA ARG A 270 9.89 -10.98 5.00
C ARG A 270 10.72 -12.26 5.06
N ARG A 271 11.79 -12.35 4.27
CA ARG A 271 12.74 -13.46 4.33
C ARG A 271 13.29 -13.71 5.74
N PRO A 272 13.62 -12.69 6.56
CA PRO A 272 14.06 -12.92 7.94
C PRO A 272 13.02 -13.65 8.81
N GLU A 273 11.72 -13.53 8.52
CA GLU A 273 10.67 -14.29 9.22
C GLU A 273 10.74 -15.78 8.89
N ILE A 274 11.09 -16.14 7.65
CA ILE A 274 11.30 -17.54 7.25
C ILE A 274 12.52 -18.12 7.98
N GLU A 275 13.59 -17.34 8.07
CA GLU A 275 14.85 -17.76 8.70
C GLU A 275 14.74 -17.86 10.24
N SER A 276 13.97 -16.98 10.88
CA SER A 276 13.79 -16.97 12.34
C SER A 276 12.53 -17.70 12.83
N GLY A 277 11.60 -18.00 11.93
CA GLY A 277 10.28 -18.56 12.22
C GLY A 277 9.31 -17.55 12.84
N ILE A 278 8.03 -17.91 12.86
CA ILE A 278 6.96 -17.16 13.54
C ILE A 278 6.32 -17.99 14.65
N THR A 279 5.69 -17.31 15.61
CA THR A 279 4.93 -17.99 16.67
C THR A 279 3.63 -18.57 16.11
N VAL A 280 3.22 -19.70 16.70
CA VAL A 280 1.94 -20.36 16.40
C VAL A 280 1.01 -20.26 17.62
N SER A 281 -0.26 -20.02 17.36
CA SER A 281 -1.30 -19.83 18.38
C SER A 281 -2.49 -20.77 18.15
N ASP A 282 -3.38 -20.86 19.12
CA ASP A 282 -4.71 -21.43 18.93
C ASP A 282 -5.63 -20.47 18.15
N GLN A 283 -6.87 -20.90 17.94
CA GLN A 283 -7.92 -20.11 17.31
C GLN A 283 -8.35 -18.88 18.13
N TYR A 284 -7.97 -18.80 19.40
CA TYR A 284 -8.29 -17.72 20.33
C TYR A 284 -7.12 -16.74 20.51
N GLY A 285 -5.97 -16.99 19.86
CA GLY A 285 -4.77 -16.17 19.94
C GLY A 285 -3.82 -16.51 21.09
N SER A 286 -4.06 -17.60 21.83
CA SER A 286 -3.14 -18.07 22.86
C SER A 286 -1.94 -18.77 22.22
N ILE A 287 -0.72 -18.38 22.59
CA ILE A 287 0.51 -18.99 22.08
C ILE A 287 0.61 -20.43 22.58
N LEU A 288 0.72 -21.40 21.65
CA LEU A 288 0.67 -22.83 21.99
C LEU A 288 2.04 -23.46 22.27
N ALA A 289 3.10 -22.86 21.76
CA ALA A 289 4.47 -23.35 21.90
C ALA A 289 5.41 -22.20 22.24
N ASP A 290 5.26 -21.66 23.46
CA ASP A 290 6.07 -20.52 23.90
C ASP A 290 7.57 -20.86 23.83
N GLY A 291 8.35 -19.96 23.23
CA GLY A 291 9.78 -20.16 22.94
C GLY A 291 10.14 -20.99 21.69
N GLU A 292 9.19 -21.62 20.98
CA GLU A 292 9.44 -22.23 19.66
C GLU A 292 8.74 -21.48 18.53
N LYS A 293 9.44 -21.38 17.40
CA LYS A 293 9.00 -20.66 16.20
C LYS A 293 8.98 -21.62 15.02
N SER A 294 7.96 -21.49 14.17
CA SER A 294 7.83 -22.30 12.96
C SER A 294 8.29 -21.51 11.74
N SER A 295 9.31 -22.02 11.07
CA SER A 295 9.76 -21.57 9.75
C SER A 295 8.81 -22.03 8.64
N ILE A 296 8.12 -23.17 8.81
CA ILE A 296 7.12 -23.65 7.85
C ILE A 296 5.88 -22.75 7.85
N ALA A 297 5.35 -22.41 9.03
CA ALA A 297 4.27 -21.43 9.13
C ALA A 297 4.70 -20.06 8.59
N ALA A 298 5.93 -19.63 8.87
CA ALA A 298 6.49 -18.39 8.34
C ALA A 298 6.54 -18.41 6.80
N LYS A 299 7.02 -19.50 6.20
CA LYS A 299 7.07 -19.65 4.75
C LYS A 299 5.67 -19.54 4.13
N LYS A 300 4.67 -20.24 4.68
CA LYS A 300 3.28 -20.13 4.22
C LYS A 300 2.75 -18.70 4.35
N ALA A 301 2.97 -18.04 5.49
CA ALA A 301 2.57 -16.66 5.71
C ALA A 301 3.18 -15.70 4.67
N VAL A 302 4.48 -15.87 4.37
CA VAL A 302 5.17 -15.06 3.36
C VAL A 302 4.64 -15.33 1.95
N GLU A 303 4.43 -16.59 1.56
CA GLU A 303 3.88 -16.95 0.24
C GLU A 303 2.47 -16.39 0.03
N GLU A 304 1.60 -16.48 1.04
CA GLU A 304 0.25 -15.89 1.00
C GLU A 304 0.31 -14.36 0.90
N THR A 305 1.24 -13.72 1.61
CA THR A 305 1.44 -12.27 1.53
C THR A 305 1.99 -11.84 0.17
N VAL A 306 2.94 -12.59 -0.40
CA VAL A 306 3.45 -12.34 -1.75
C VAL A 306 2.32 -12.47 -2.79
N MET A 307 1.45 -13.46 -2.62
CA MET A 307 0.28 -13.64 -3.47
C MET A 307 -0.71 -12.46 -3.35
N SER A 308 -0.96 -11.96 -2.15
CA SER A 308 -1.85 -10.80 -1.96
C SER A 308 -1.30 -9.55 -2.65
N ARG A 309 0.03 -9.35 -2.63
CA ARG A 309 0.73 -8.26 -3.34
C ARG A 309 0.63 -8.40 -4.86
N ALA A 310 0.66 -9.61 -5.39
CA ALA A 310 0.43 -9.87 -6.81
C ALA A 310 -1.02 -9.57 -7.22
N ILE A 311 -1.99 -10.06 -6.44
CA ILE A 311 -3.43 -9.84 -6.70
C ILE A 311 -3.78 -8.36 -6.66
N LEU A 312 -3.19 -7.59 -5.74
CA LEU A 312 -3.36 -6.15 -5.67
C LEU A 312 -3.05 -5.42 -6.98
N GLN A 313 -2.11 -5.93 -7.80
CA GLN A 313 -1.76 -5.27 -9.06
C GLN A 313 -2.88 -5.36 -10.11
N ILE A 314 -3.80 -6.32 -9.97
CA ILE A 314 -4.92 -6.53 -10.90
C ILE A 314 -5.85 -5.31 -10.92
N PRO A 315 -6.45 -4.88 -9.79
CA PRO A 315 -7.29 -3.69 -9.79
C PRO A 315 -6.52 -2.39 -10.07
N VAL A 316 -5.21 -2.34 -9.82
CA VAL A 316 -4.41 -1.11 -10.04
C VAL A 316 -4.05 -0.90 -11.52
N PHE A 317 -3.59 -1.95 -12.20
CA PHE A 317 -3.06 -1.81 -13.56
C PHE A 317 -3.87 -2.57 -14.61
N PHE A 318 -4.31 -3.78 -14.30
CA PHE A 318 -5.00 -4.61 -15.30
C PHE A 318 -6.43 -4.13 -15.56
N VAL A 319 -7.23 -3.92 -14.50
CA VAL A 319 -8.64 -3.52 -14.64
C VAL A 319 -8.79 -2.17 -15.35
N PRO A 320 -8.07 -1.09 -14.99
CA PRO A 320 -8.19 0.18 -15.71
C PRO A 320 -7.75 0.07 -17.17
N ALA A 321 -6.66 -0.65 -17.46
CA ALA A 321 -6.21 -0.88 -18.84
C ALA A 321 -7.22 -1.67 -19.67
N MET A 322 -7.89 -2.65 -19.07
CA MET A 322 -8.98 -3.41 -19.70
C MET A 322 -10.20 -2.54 -19.98
N ILE A 323 -10.66 -1.74 -19.01
CA ILE A 323 -11.79 -0.82 -19.19
C ILE A 323 -11.50 0.14 -20.35
N MET A 324 -10.30 0.73 -20.37
CA MET A 324 -9.87 1.64 -21.45
C MET A 324 -9.65 0.94 -22.80
N THR A 325 -9.65 -0.40 -22.85
CA THR A 325 -9.61 -1.17 -24.09
C THR A 325 -11.02 -1.46 -24.61
N ILE A 326 -11.96 -1.77 -23.71
CA ILE A 326 -13.34 -2.13 -24.05
C ILE A 326 -14.18 -0.87 -24.33
N ILE A 327 -13.96 0.20 -23.56
CA ILE A 327 -14.70 1.46 -23.64
C ILE A 327 -13.71 2.59 -23.98
N PRO A 328 -13.23 2.65 -25.23
CA PRO A 328 -12.33 3.72 -25.65
C PRO A 328 -13.09 5.05 -25.67
N GLY A 329 -12.57 6.04 -24.93
CA GLY A 329 -13.05 7.41 -25.01
C GLY A 329 -12.36 8.21 -26.13
N PRO A 330 -12.81 9.44 -26.39
CA PRO A 330 -12.09 10.38 -27.24
C PRO A 330 -10.63 10.52 -26.78
N ALA A 331 -9.68 10.68 -27.71
CA ALA A 331 -8.26 10.79 -27.39
C ALA A 331 -7.94 11.89 -26.36
N SER A 332 -8.70 13.00 -26.39
CA SER A 332 -8.60 14.11 -25.43
C SER A 332 -9.00 13.73 -23.99
N LEU A 333 -9.81 12.70 -23.81
CA LEU A 333 -10.29 12.19 -22.53
C LEU A 333 -9.59 10.90 -22.10
N ALA A 334 -8.67 10.34 -22.91
CA ALA A 334 -8.02 9.07 -22.61
C ALA A 334 -7.32 9.10 -21.24
N ILE A 335 -6.49 10.11 -20.98
CA ILE A 335 -5.78 10.27 -19.70
C ILE A 335 -6.74 10.61 -18.53
N PRO A 336 -7.69 11.56 -18.66
CA PRO A 336 -8.72 11.78 -17.63
C PRO A 336 -9.52 10.53 -17.26
N LEU A 337 -10.01 9.77 -18.25
CA LEU A 337 -10.77 8.54 -18.00
C LEU A 337 -9.89 7.45 -17.39
N THR A 338 -8.65 7.29 -17.87
CA THR A 338 -7.67 6.39 -17.25
C THR A 338 -7.44 6.79 -15.80
N THR A 339 -7.32 8.08 -15.50
CA THR A 339 -7.14 8.58 -14.14
C THR A 339 -8.33 8.23 -13.25
N LEU A 340 -9.56 8.52 -13.70
CA LEU A 340 -10.77 8.17 -12.96
C LEU A 340 -10.84 6.67 -12.63
N TRP A 341 -10.70 5.83 -13.66
CA TRP A 341 -10.80 4.38 -13.49
C TRP A 341 -9.66 3.81 -12.66
N THR A 342 -8.44 4.35 -12.79
CA THR A 342 -7.31 3.93 -11.95
C THR A 342 -7.55 4.28 -10.49
N ILE A 343 -7.98 5.51 -10.19
CA ILE A 343 -8.23 5.93 -8.80
C ILE A 343 -9.37 5.14 -8.17
N LEU A 344 -10.48 4.93 -8.88
CA LEU A 344 -11.60 4.15 -8.36
C LEU A 344 -11.23 2.67 -8.20
N SER A 345 -10.64 2.06 -9.23
CA SER A 345 -10.28 0.65 -9.22
C SER A 345 -9.18 0.37 -8.19
N PHE A 346 -8.17 1.23 -8.07
CA PHE A 346 -7.17 1.12 -7.00
C PHE A 346 -7.80 1.37 -5.63
N GLY A 347 -8.59 2.43 -5.47
CA GLY A 347 -9.17 2.83 -4.19
C GLY A 347 -10.14 1.83 -3.58
N PHE A 348 -10.92 1.11 -4.40
CA PHE A 348 -11.76 -0.01 -3.93
C PHE A 348 -11.04 -1.35 -3.99
N GLY A 349 -10.17 -1.54 -4.98
CA GLY A 349 -9.45 -2.78 -5.19
C GLY A 349 -8.38 -3.06 -4.15
N LEU A 350 -7.75 -2.02 -3.59
CA LEU A 350 -6.80 -2.18 -2.49
C LEU A 350 -7.49 -2.73 -1.22
N PRO A 351 -8.56 -2.10 -0.69
CA PRO A 351 -9.35 -2.68 0.38
C PRO A 351 -9.87 -4.08 0.07
N ALA A 352 -10.34 -4.34 -1.16
CA ALA A 352 -10.84 -5.65 -1.56
C ALA A 352 -9.75 -6.74 -1.59
N ALA A 353 -8.57 -6.42 -2.14
CA ALA A 353 -7.46 -7.35 -2.23
C ALA A 353 -6.92 -7.71 -0.85
N VAL A 354 -6.80 -6.74 0.07
CA VAL A 354 -6.40 -7.01 1.46
C VAL A 354 -7.48 -7.78 2.20
N ALA A 355 -8.76 -7.41 2.04
CA ALA A 355 -9.89 -8.09 2.69
C ALA A 355 -10.08 -9.54 2.21
N TYR A 356 -9.62 -9.89 1.01
CA TYR A 356 -9.69 -11.25 0.49
C TYR A 356 -8.91 -12.24 1.36
N PHE A 357 -7.77 -11.81 1.91
CA PHE A 357 -6.92 -12.65 2.74
C PHE A 357 -7.19 -12.40 4.24
N PRO A 358 -7.68 -13.38 5.01
CA PRO A 358 -7.81 -13.25 6.45
C PRO A 358 -6.45 -13.01 7.11
N GLN A 359 -6.40 -12.21 8.18
CA GLN A 359 -5.17 -11.94 8.94
C GLN A 359 -4.59 -13.19 9.62
N LEU A 360 -5.45 -14.14 9.99
CA LEU A 360 -5.04 -15.42 10.57
C LEU A 360 -4.99 -16.51 9.49
N GLY A 361 -3.85 -17.17 9.40
CA GLY A 361 -3.66 -18.42 8.65
C GLY A 361 -3.77 -19.62 9.56
N SER A 362 -4.01 -20.78 8.97
CA SER A 362 -4.05 -22.06 9.68
C SER A 362 -3.13 -23.07 8.99
N VAL A 363 -2.45 -23.89 9.77
CA VAL A 363 -1.57 -24.96 9.28
C VAL A 363 -1.78 -26.21 10.13
N SER A 364 -1.76 -27.38 9.47
CA SER A 364 -1.87 -28.64 10.22
C SER A 364 -0.59 -28.91 11.00
N VAL A 365 -0.73 -29.44 12.21
CA VAL A 365 0.40 -29.82 13.07
C VAL A 365 1.32 -30.79 12.36
N SER A 366 0.80 -31.73 11.56
CA SER A 366 1.62 -32.70 10.82
C SER A 366 2.56 -32.08 9.78
N GLU A 367 2.29 -30.84 9.36
CA GLU A 367 3.12 -30.11 8.40
C GLU A 367 4.20 -29.29 9.08
N LEU A 368 4.18 -29.13 10.41
CA LEU A 368 5.15 -28.34 11.16
C LEU A 368 6.45 -29.09 11.40
N GLU A 369 7.45 -28.39 11.93
CA GLU A 369 8.72 -28.97 12.35
C GLU A 369 8.54 -30.08 13.40
N PRO A 370 9.32 -31.17 13.37
CA PRO A 370 9.15 -32.29 14.32
C PRO A 370 9.18 -31.88 15.81
N SER A 371 10.01 -30.90 16.19
CA SER A 371 10.07 -30.40 17.57
C SER A 371 8.76 -29.74 18.01
N LEU A 372 8.14 -28.99 17.11
CA LEU A 372 6.83 -28.37 17.31
C LEU A 372 5.72 -29.42 17.34
N GLN A 373 5.79 -30.44 16.49
CA GLN A 373 4.84 -31.55 16.52
C GLN A 373 4.82 -32.26 17.87
N GLU A 374 5.98 -32.54 18.45
CA GLU A 374 6.10 -33.20 19.75
C GLU A 374 5.50 -32.35 20.88
N LYS A 375 5.75 -31.04 20.88
CA LYS A 375 5.17 -30.14 21.88
C LYS A 375 3.66 -29.95 21.70
N LEU A 376 3.19 -29.81 20.47
CA LEU A 376 1.78 -29.58 20.18
C LEU A 376 0.92 -30.83 20.41
N LYS A 377 1.51 -32.04 20.32
CA LYS A 377 0.86 -33.29 20.77
C LYS A 377 0.43 -33.25 22.24
N ALA A 378 1.16 -32.54 23.10
CA ALA A 378 0.81 -32.40 24.51
C ALA A 378 -0.36 -31.44 24.75
N VAL A 379 -0.57 -30.50 23.84
CA VAL A 379 -1.64 -29.48 23.95
C VAL A 379 -2.94 -29.96 23.30
N GLY A 380 -2.85 -30.87 22.33
CA GLY A 380 -4.00 -31.46 21.64
C GLY A 380 -4.54 -30.55 20.53
N GLY A 381 -4.88 -31.16 19.39
CA GLY A 381 -5.41 -30.46 18.21
C GLY A 381 -4.56 -30.67 16.96
N ASP A 382 -5.21 -30.77 15.81
CA ASP A 382 -4.55 -31.08 14.52
C ASP A 382 -4.17 -29.82 13.70
N THR A 383 -4.60 -28.65 14.16
CA THR A 383 -4.45 -27.37 13.44
C THR A 383 -4.02 -26.26 14.39
N VAL A 384 -3.03 -25.47 13.98
CA VAL A 384 -2.61 -24.24 14.66
C VAL A 384 -2.76 -23.03 13.75
N TYR A 385 -2.73 -21.84 14.34
CA TYR A 385 -2.94 -20.58 13.66
C TYR A 385 -1.69 -19.70 13.73
N TYR A 386 -1.54 -18.82 12.74
CA TYR A 386 -0.44 -17.86 12.69
C TYR A 386 -0.91 -16.53 12.09
N ASN A 387 -0.27 -15.44 12.48
CA ASN A 387 -0.57 -14.13 11.90
C ASN A 387 0.15 -13.98 10.55
N LYS A 388 -0.61 -13.67 9.50
CA LYS A 388 -0.06 -13.46 8.15
C LYS A 388 0.64 -12.10 8.00
N GLY A 389 0.36 -11.11 8.85
CA GLY A 389 0.96 -9.78 8.77
C GLY A 389 0.57 -8.99 7.51
N LEU A 390 -0.71 -9.07 7.12
CA LEU A 390 -1.27 -8.49 5.89
C LEU A 390 -1.62 -7.01 6.00
#